data_AF-A0A645ENF0-F1
#
_entry.id   AF-A0A645ENF0-F1
#
_cell.length_a   1.000
_cell.length_b   1.000
_cell.length_c   1.000
_cell.angle_alpha   90.00
_cell.angle_beta   90.00
_cell.angle_gamma   90.00
#
_symmetry.space_group_name_H-M   'P 1'
#
loop_
_entity.id
_entity.type
_entity.pdbx_description
1 polymer ?
#
loop_
_entity_poly.entity_id
_entity_poly.type
_entity_poly.pdbx_seq_one_letter_code
_entity_poly.pdbx_strand_id
1 'polypeptide(L)'
;MTSILYTGLIDRLWGRIGEGTARVSLQIEGYGLPKGWTRSNMFFSESNIGGDSLREIQEIIKAITLNPYKDIYPLGIHLSVEMTQKPNLIFIEGLKVEGETFRPGDKIPVEITLRPYRGEQSKKKFELIVPQNAAGPVEIAVRGGGIMPLEEDAIIQGWKTIENFDQMLKEISALETNNEVILELNYAKVPDETSQPGPTKEDLELLSQIKERRLNEGSMRIFRTDYVVEGLLRKIVQIVPETNNRQERE
;
A
#
# COMPACT_ATOMS: atom_id res chain seq x y z
N MET A 1 -1.94 -14.57 24.81
CA MET A 1 -1.52 -14.04 26.13
C MET A 1 -0.56 -12.85 26.05
N THR A 2 0.19 -12.65 24.96
CA THR A 2 1.13 -11.51 24.78
C THR A 2 0.47 -10.14 24.54
N SER A 3 -0.78 -10.11 24.05
CA SER A 3 -1.48 -8.89 23.63
C SER A 3 -1.81 -7.91 24.78
N ILE A 4 -1.97 -8.38 26.02
CA ILE A 4 -2.37 -7.53 27.16
C ILE A 4 -1.17 -6.73 27.73
N LEU A 5 0.04 -7.27 27.64
CA LEU A 5 1.22 -6.65 28.26
C LEU A 5 1.64 -5.37 27.54
N TYR A 6 1.80 -5.39 26.22
CA TYR A 6 2.24 -4.22 25.45
C TYR A 6 1.20 -3.10 25.47
N THR A 7 -0.07 -3.43 25.27
CA THR A 7 -1.16 -2.46 25.33
C THR A 7 -1.28 -1.87 26.74
N GLY A 8 -1.21 -2.69 27.79
CA GLY A 8 -1.25 -2.21 29.18
C GLY A 8 -0.07 -1.30 29.56
N LEU A 9 1.13 -1.55 29.02
CA LEU A 9 2.29 -0.68 29.23
C LEU A 9 2.09 0.66 28.52
N ILE A 10 1.63 0.66 27.27
CA ILE A 10 1.37 1.90 26.52
C ILE A 10 0.24 2.68 27.15
N ASP A 11 -0.89 2.07 27.50
CA ASP A 11 -2.00 2.75 28.16
C ASP A 11 -1.58 3.37 29.49
N ARG A 12 -0.71 2.69 30.25
CA ARG A 12 -0.15 3.21 31.50
C ARG A 12 0.80 4.39 31.28
N LEU A 13 1.67 4.33 30.26
CA LEU A 13 2.60 5.41 29.93
C LEU A 13 1.88 6.61 29.30
N TRP A 14 0.88 6.34 28.48
CA TRP A 14 0.00 7.34 27.88
C TRP A 14 -0.93 7.98 28.91
N GLY A 15 -1.27 7.24 29.96
CA GLY A 15 -2.09 7.68 31.08
C GLY A 15 -3.59 7.72 30.78
N ARG A 16 -4.04 7.20 29.63
CA ARG A 16 -5.44 7.17 29.22
C ARG A 16 -5.71 6.13 28.13
N ILE A 17 -6.99 5.80 27.94
CA ILE A 17 -7.53 5.12 26.76
C ILE A 17 -8.42 6.15 26.05
N GLY A 18 -8.24 6.33 24.74
CA GLY A 18 -8.99 7.32 23.99
C GLY A 18 -8.52 7.49 22.55
N GLU A 19 -9.08 8.50 21.89
CA GLU A 19 -8.75 8.97 20.55
C GLU A 19 -7.32 9.47 20.43
N GLY A 20 -6.73 9.47 19.24
CA GLY A 20 -5.45 10.12 19.00
C GLY A 20 -4.73 9.61 17.77
N THR A 21 -3.52 10.09 17.57
CA THR A 21 -2.61 9.63 16.52
C THR A 21 -1.34 9.07 17.14
N ALA A 22 -0.86 7.95 16.59
CA ALA A 22 0.40 7.34 16.95
C ALA A 22 1.28 7.12 15.72
N ARG A 23 2.59 7.35 15.85
CA ARG A 23 3.60 6.79 14.96
C ARG A 23 4.27 5.65 15.70
N VAL A 24 4.30 4.49 15.07
CA VAL A 24 4.92 3.28 15.63
C VAL A 24 6.06 2.86 14.71
N SER A 25 7.21 2.60 15.30
CA SER A 25 8.40 2.09 14.60
C SER A 25 8.89 0.84 15.33
N LEU A 26 8.92 -0.26 14.59
CA LEU A 26 9.36 -1.57 15.04
C LEU A 26 10.70 -1.89 14.38
N GLN A 27 11.66 -2.32 15.18
CA GLN A 27 12.90 -2.94 14.73
C GLN A 27 13.01 -4.33 15.37
N ILE A 28 13.31 -5.33 14.54
CA ILE A 28 13.54 -6.72 14.95
C ILE A 28 14.93 -7.11 14.51
N GLU A 29 15.70 -7.71 15.41
CA GLU A 29 17.04 -8.23 15.14
C GLU A 29 17.19 -9.61 15.77
N GLY A 30 18.07 -10.44 15.22
CA GLY A 30 18.31 -11.77 15.78
C GLY A 30 19.37 -12.53 15.01
N TYR A 31 19.72 -13.72 15.49
CA TYR A 31 20.75 -14.54 14.84
C TYR A 31 20.38 -14.87 13.38
N GLY A 32 19.12 -15.24 13.13
CA GLY A 32 18.58 -15.46 11.79
C GLY A 32 18.28 -14.17 11.00
N LEU A 33 18.49 -13.00 11.59
CA LEU A 33 18.15 -11.67 11.08
C LEU A 33 19.35 -10.70 11.27
N PRO A 34 20.53 -10.99 10.69
CA PRO A 34 21.75 -10.26 11.01
C PRO A 34 21.73 -8.78 10.56
N LYS A 35 20.94 -8.45 9.54
CA LYS A 35 20.74 -7.05 9.09
C LYS A 35 19.62 -6.34 9.85
N GLY A 36 18.94 -7.05 10.74
CA GLY A 36 17.66 -6.63 11.30
C GLY A 36 16.58 -6.46 10.24
N TRP A 37 15.40 -6.07 10.70
CA TRP A 37 14.26 -5.70 9.88
C TRP A 37 13.49 -4.58 10.59
N THR A 38 13.01 -3.60 9.83
CA THR A 38 12.34 -2.43 10.39
C THR A 38 11.05 -2.13 9.64
N ARG A 39 10.02 -1.68 10.38
CA ARG A 39 8.79 -1.12 9.81
C ARG A 39 8.33 0.07 10.63
N SER A 40 7.82 1.09 9.96
CA SER A 40 7.17 2.22 10.60
C SER A 40 5.84 2.53 9.94
N ASN A 41 4.82 2.77 10.74
CA ASN A 41 3.49 3.11 10.30
C ASN A 41 2.89 4.20 11.21
N MET A 42 1.82 4.86 10.76
CA MET A 42 1.04 5.78 11.58
C MET A 42 -0.38 5.28 11.72
N PHE A 43 -1.03 5.62 12.83
CA PHE A 43 -2.39 5.17 13.12
C PHE A 43 -3.17 6.33 13.71
N PHE A 44 -4.43 6.43 13.34
CA PHE A 44 -5.40 7.28 13.99
C PHE A 44 -6.50 6.39 14.56
N SER A 45 -7.02 6.75 15.72
CA SER A 45 -8.17 6.10 16.31
C SER A 45 -9.06 7.16 16.93
N GLU A 46 -10.37 6.97 16.81
CA GLU A 46 -11.38 7.80 17.47
C GLU A 46 -11.68 7.33 18.91
N SER A 47 -11.15 6.17 19.33
CA SER A 47 -11.55 5.56 20.60
C SER A 47 -10.42 4.91 21.40
N ASN A 48 -9.47 4.24 20.76
CA ASN A 48 -8.39 3.54 21.45
C ASN A 48 -7.10 3.49 20.62
N ILE A 49 -6.36 4.60 20.62
CA ILE A 49 -5.10 4.68 19.89
C ILE A 49 -4.03 3.71 20.40
N GLY A 50 -4.02 3.38 21.70
CA GLY A 50 -3.07 2.42 22.29
C GLY A 50 -3.27 1.01 21.72
N GLY A 51 -4.51 0.53 21.67
CA GLY A 51 -4.84 -0.76 21.10
C GLY A 51 -4.70 -0.82 19.58
N ASP A 52 -5.24 0.17 18.86
CA ASP A 52 -5.26 0.15 17.40
C ASP A 52 -3.87 0.25 16.78
N SER A 53 -2.98 1.06 17.37
CA SER A 53 -1.62 1.25 16.84
C SER A 53 -0.70 0.04 17.03
N LEU A 54 -1.03 -0.88 17.94
CA LEU A 54 -0.23 -2.08 18.20
C LEU A 54 -0.71 -3.31 17.43
N ARG A 55 -1.89 -3.29 16.82
CA ARG A 55 -2.49 -4.46 16.16
C ARG A 55 -1.57 -5.03 15.07
N GLU A 56 -1.12 -4.18 14.16
CA GLU A 56 -0.18 -4.56 13.09
C GLU A 56 1.13 -5.12 13.67
N ILE A 57 1.69 -4.45 14.69
CA ILE A 57 2.94 -4.88 15.34
C ILE A 57 2.81 -6.28 15.93
N GLN A 58 1.68 -6.58 16.57
CA GLN A 58 1.41 -7.90 17.14
C GLN A 58 1.35 -8.99 16.07
N GLU A 59 0.70 -8.70 14.94
CA GLU A 59 0.59 -9.61 13.80
C GLU A 59 1.96 -9.89 13.19
N ILE A 60 2.79 -8.85 13.01
CA ILE A 60 4.13 -8.96 12.45
C ILE A 60 5.08 -9.73 13.37
N ILE A 61 5.11 -9.40 14.67
CA ILE A 61 5.93 -10.14 15.64
C ILE A 61 5.51 -11.61 15.65
N LYS A 62 4.20 -11.91 15.60
CA LYS A 62 3.71 -13.29 15.53
C LYS A 62 4.16 -13.98 14.24
N ALA A 63 4.02 -13.34 13.07
CA ALA A 63 4.44 -13.90 11.79
C ALA A 63 5.94 -14.23 11.77
N ILE A 64 6.77 -13.32 12.28
CA ILE A 64 8.23 -13.50 12.33
C ILE A 64 8.62 -14.57 13.36
N THR A 65 8.09 -14.54 14.58
CA THR A 65 8.48 -15.47 15.66
C THR A 65 7.97 -16.90 15.47
N LEU A 66 6.85 -17.08 14.77
CA LEU A 66 6.25 -18.39 14.48
C LEU A 66 6.51 -18.82 13.02
N ASN A 67 7.49 -18.22 12.35
CA ASN A 67 7.80 -18.54 10.96
C ASN A 67 8.31 -20.00 10.84
N PRO A 68 7.93 -20.73 9.78
CA PRO A 68 8.34 -22.12 9.58
C PRO A 68 9.71 -22.28 8.89
N TYR A 69 10.35 -21.19 8.48
CA TYR A 69 11.45 -21.22 7.53
C TYR A 69 12.83 -21.13 8.18
N LYS A 70 12.95 -20.37 9.27
CA LYS A 70 14.25 -19.99 9.84
C LYS A 70 14.16 -19.77 11.34
N ASP A 71 15.12 -20.34 12.06
CA ASP A 71 15.35 -19.99 13.47
C ASP A 71 15.98 -18.59 13.55
N ILE A 72 15.36 -17.73 14.33
CA ILE A 72 15.75 -16.33 14.50
C ILE A 72 16.28 -16.03 15.90
N TYR A 73 16.27 -17.01 16.82
CA TYR A 73 16.67 -16.80 18.20
C TYR A 73 18.19 -16.77 18.38
N PRO A 74 18.71 -15.99 19.37
CA PRO A 74 17.99 -15.06 20.24
C PRO A 74 17.45 -13.83 19.48
N LEU A 75 16.34 -13.28 19.96
CA LEU A 75 15.58 -12.19 19.32
C LEU A 75 15.66 -10.89 20.12
N GLY A 76 15.97 -9.79 19.46
CA GLY A 76 15.82 -8.43 19.95
C GLY A 76 14.64 -7.75 19.28
N ILE A 77 13.79 -7.09 20.07
CA ILE A 77 12.66 -6.29 19.57
C ILE A 77 12.76 -4.90 20.19
N HIS A 78 12.82 -3.88 19.34
CA HIS A 78 12.80 -2.47 19.73
C HIS A 78 11.54 -1.83 19.17
N LEU A 79 10.76 -1.22 20.06
CA LEU A 79 9.49 -0.58 19.73
C LEU A 79 9.56 0.89 20.16
N SER A 80 9.48 1.80 19.19
CA SER A 80 9.32 3.24 19.42
C SER A 80 7.90 3.65 19.10
N VAL A 81 7.27 4.39 20.01
CA VAL A 81 5.88 4.84 19.88
C VAL A 81 5.81 6.32 20.25
N GLU A 82 5.43 7.14 19.28
CA GLU A 82 5.17 8.57 19.48
C GLU A 82 3.66 8.79 19.40
N MET A 83 3.05 9.39 20.42
CA MET A 83 1.59 9.55 20.49
C MET A 83 1.19 10.98 20.80
N THR A 84 0.04 11.37 20.25
CA THR A 84 -0.60 12.66 20.51
C THR A 84 -2.11 12.52 20.56
N GLN A 85 -2.78 13.38 21.32
CA GLN A 85 -4.25 13.54 21.27
C GLN A 85 -4.71 14.20 19.96
N LYS A 86 -3.83 14.97 19.32
CA LYS A 86 -4.20 15.73 18.12
C LYS A 86 -4.47 14.77 16.95
N PRO A 87 -5.57 14.95 16.21
CA PRO A 87 -5.82 14.22 14.98
C PRO A 87 -4.83 14.68 13.89
N ASN A 88 -3.72 13.96 13.75
CA ASN A 88 -2.76 14.18 12.67
C ASN A 88 -3.21 13.41 11.43
N LEU A 89 -4.30 13.90 10.81
CA LEU A 89 -4.89 13.37 9.58
C LEU A 89 -4.61 14.31 8.40
N ILE A 90 -4.56 13.74 7.19
CA ILE A 90 -4.61 14.47 5.92
C ILE A 90 -5.64 13.83 5.02
N PHE A 91 -6.52 14.65 4.45
CA PHE A 91 -7.62 14.19 3.60
C PHE A 91 -7.28 14.39 2.13
N ILE A 92 -7.58 13.40 1.31
CA ILE A 92 -7.63 13.52 -0.15
C ILE A 92 -8.98 14.17 -0.50
N GLU A 93 -8.97 15.45 -0.86
CA GLU A 93 -10.18 16.24 -1.12
C GLU A 93 -10.44 16.49 -2.61
N GLY A 94 -9.44 16.29 -3.47
CA GLY A 94 -9.60 16.54 -4.89
C GLY A 94 -8.69 15.68 -5.76
N LEU A 95 -9.24 15.25 -6.89
CA LEU A 95 -8.55 14.54 -7.96
C LEU A 95 -8.91 15.21 -9.28
N LYS A 96 -7.92 15.82 -9.93
CA LYS A 96 -8.05 16.42 -11.26
C LYS A 96 -7.12 15.68 -12.22
N VAL A 97 -7.70 15.18 -13.31
CA VAL A 97 -6.98 14.55 -14.41
C VAL A 97 -7.27 15.34 -15.67
N GLU A 98 -6.21 15.77 -16.37
CA GLU A 98 -6.34 16.52 -17.62
C GLU A 98 -6.46 15.54 -18.79
N GLY A 99 -7.62 15.54 -19.44
CA GLY A 99 -7.97 14.56 -20.47
C GLY A 99 -8.97 13.52 -19.98
N GLU A 100 -9.62 12.88 -20.96
CA GLU A 100 -10.60 11.82 -20.76
C GLU A 100 -10.26 10.56 -21.57
N THR A 101 -9.42 10.70 -22.60
CA THR A 101 -9.02 9.63 -23.49
C THR A 101 -7.51 9.63 -23.66
N PHE A 102 -6.89 8.45 -23.54
CA PHE A 102 -5.45 8.22 -23.64
C PHE A 102 -5.15 6.99 -24.50
N ARG A 103 -3.88 6.81 -24.84
CA ARG A 103 -3.33 5.63 -25.51
C ARG A 103 -2.42 4.85 -24.57
N PRO A 104 -2.19 3.55 -24.83
CA PRO A 104 -1.14 2.80 -24.14
C PRO A 104 0.22 3.51 -24.27
N GLY A 105 0.93 3.65 -23.15
CA GLY A 105 2.20 4.40 -23.06
C GLY A 105 2.06 5.89 -22.80
N ASP A 106 0.86 6.47 -22.86
CA ASP A 106 0.66 7.88 -22.57
C ASP A 106 0.95 8.22 -21.11
N LYS A 107 1.35 9.46 -20.89
CA LYS A 107 1.54 10.06 -19.58
C LYS A 107 0.28 10.81 -19.19
N ILE A 108 -0.32 10.41 -18.07
CA ILE A 108 -1.51 11.03 -17.50
C ILE A 108 -1.07 12.02 -16.41
N PRO A 109 -1.23 13.34 -16.61
CA PRO A 109 -1.02 14.33 -15.58
C PRO A 109 -2.17 14.28 -14.56
N VAL A 110 -1.80 14.08 -13.29
CA VAL A 110 -2.75 14.00 -12.17
C VAL A 110 -2.41 15.08 -11.15
N GLU A 111 -3.37 15.94 -10.84
CA GLU A 111 -3.31 16.89 -9.73
C GLU A 111 -4.21 16.41 -8.60
N ILE A 112 -3.63 16.25 -7.40
CA ILE A 112 -4.38 15.92 -6.19
C ILE A 112 -4.43 17.13 -5.27
N THR A 113 -5.54 17.28 -4.55
CA THR A 113 -5.71 18.28 -3.49
C THR A 113 -5.77 17.56 -2.16
N LEU A 114 -4.89 17.96 -1.25
CA LEU A 114 -4.76 17.40 0.09
C LEU A 114 -5.02 18.48 1.14
N ARG A 115 -5.72 18.13 2.21
CA ARG A 115 -5.96 19.05 3.34
C ARG A 115 -5.63 18.37 4.66
N PRO A 116 -4.63 18.83 5.42
CA PRO A 116 -4.43 18.39 6.81
C PRO A 116 -5.66 18.73 7.65
N TYR A 117 -5.90 18.00 8.74
CA TYR A 117 -7.05 18.25 9.61
C TYR A 117 -7.13 19.72 10.07
N ARG A 118 -8.19 20.43 9.63
CA ARG A 118 -8.40 21.88 9.86
C ARG A 118 -7.24 22.78 9.37
N GLY A 119 -6.42 22.29 8.44
CA GLY A 119 -5.34 23.03 7.81
C GLY A 119 -5.74 23.61 6.44
N GLU A 120 -4.78 24.25 5.79
CA GLU A 120 -4.95 24.77 4.42
C GLU A 120 -4.81 23.66 3.37
N GLN A 121 -5.51 23.84 2.25
CA GLN A 121 -5.37 22.95 1.11
C GLN A 121 -3.99 23.12 0.45
N SER A 122 -3.42 22.00 0.02
CA SER A 122 -2.23 21.95 -0.81
C SER A 122 -2.49 21.10 -2.05
N LYS A 123 -1.85 21.46 -3.15
CA LYS A 123 -1.95 20.73 -4.42
C LYS A 123 -0.63 20.06 -4.74
N LYS A 124 -0.68 18.83 -5.25
CA LYS A 124 0.49 18.10 -5.75
C LYS A 124 0.19 17.54 -7.13
N LYS A 125 1.18 17.64 -8.02
CA LYS A 125 1.10 17.12 -9.38
C LYS A 125 1.97 15.88 -9.52
N PHE A 126 1.43 14.89 -10.21
CA PHE A 126 2.04 13.60 -10.48
C PHE A 126 1.82 13.23 -11.95
N GLU A 127 2.58 12.25 -12.39
CA GLU A 127 2.44 11.65 -13.70
C GLU A 127 2.34 10.13 -13.53
N LEU A 128 1.24 9.56 -14.03
CA LEU A 128 1.04 8.12 -14.19
C LEU A 128 1.27 7.75 -15.66
N ILE A 129 1.75 6.54 -15.91
CA ILE A 129 1.98 6.03 -17.27
C ILE A 129 0.97 4.92 -17.53
N VAL A 130 0.28 5.03 -18.66
CA VAL A 130 -0.67 4.02 -19.11
C VAL A 130 0.09 2.74 -19.52
N PRO A 131 -0.20 1.58 -18.91
CA PRO A 131 0.43 0.32 -19.32
C PRO A 131 0.15 -0.03 -20.77
N GLN A 132 1.09 -0.71 -21.42
CA GLN A 132 0.99 -1.06 -22.84
C GLN A 132 -0.16 -2.04 -23.14
N ASN A 133 -0.57 -2.84 -22.15
CA ASN A 133 -1.64 -3.82 -22.25
C ASN A 133 -3.00 -3.32 -21.73
N ALA A 134 -3.10 -2.04 -21.36
CA ALA A 134 -4.35 -1.45 -20.90
C ALA A 134 -5.23 -1.02 -22.09
N ALA A 135 -6.53 -1.31 -22.03
CA ALA A 135 -7.51 -0.83 -22.99
C ALA A 135 -8.88 -0.67 -22.33
N GLY A 136 -9.77 0.09 -22.96
CA GLY A 136 -11.12 0.26 -22.46
C GLY A 136 -11.19 1.27 -21.29
N PRO A 137 -12.23 1.20 -20.45
CA PRO A 137 -12.33 2.06 -19.28
C PRO A 137 -11.28 1.69 -18.23
N VAL A 138 -10.52 2.67 -17.78
CA VAL A 138 -9.49 2.55 -16.74
C VAL A 138 -9.78 3.52 -15.62
N GLU A 139 -9.72 3.01 -14.39
CA GLU A 139 -9.89 3.80 -13.18
C GLU A 139 -8.55 4.37 -12.73
N ILE A 140 -8.49 5.68 -12.56
CA ILE A 140 -7.43 6.38 -11.86
C ILE A 140 -7.90 6.55 -10.42
N ALA A 141 -7.20 5.93 -9.47
CA ALA A 141 -7.51 6.03 -8.05
C ALA A 141 -6.42 6.80 -7.30
N VAL A 142 -6.84 7.60 -6.32
CA VAL A 142 -5.97 8.22 -5.32
C VAL A 142 -6.53 7.89 -3.94
N ARG A 143 -5.73 7.22 -3.10
CA ARG A 143 -6.18 6.71 -1.80
C ARG A 143 -5.10 6.75 -0.73
N GLY A 144 -5.51 6.68 0.53
CA GLY A 144 -4.61 6.37 1.65
C GLY A 144 -4.20 4.89 1.64
N GLY A 145 -2.98 4.58 2.07
CA GLY A 145 -2.46 3.20 2.09
C GLY A 145 -3.20 2.27 3.06
N GLY A 146 -3.94 2.81 4.04
CA GLY A 146 -4.83 2.04 4.90
C GLY A 146 -6.22 1.77 4.30
N ILE A 147 -6.52 2.34 3.14
CA ILE A 147 -7.83 2.27 2.50
C ILE A 147 -7.73 1.37 1.28
N MET A 148 -8.49 0.27 1.28
CA MET A 148 -8.50 -0.73 0.20
C MET A 148 -7.08 -1.13 -0.23
N PRO A 149 -6.23 -1.63 0.70
CA PRO A 149 -4.89 -2.06 0.35
C PRO A 149 -4.95 -3.19 -0.69
N LEU A 150 -3.89 -3.32 -1.49
CA LEU A 150 -3.76 -4.42 -2.45
C LEU A 150 -3.79 -5.77 -1.73
N GLU A 151 -4.54 -6.71 -2.29
CA GLU A 151 -4.71 -8.07 -1.75
C GLU A 151 -3.62 -9.03 -2.27
N GLU A 152 -3.34 -10.08 -1.51
CA GLU A 152 -2.42 -11.16 -1.89
C GLU A 152 -3.14 -12.25 -2.70
N ASP A 153 -3.72 -11.86 -3.84
CA ASP A 153 -4.61 -12.72 -4.65
C ASP A 153 -3.98 -14.08 -4.99
N ALA A 154 -2.71 -14.09 -5.40
CA ALA A 154 -2.01 -15.33 -5.76
C ALA A 154 -1.95 -16.35 -4.61
N ILE A 155 -1.85 -15.87 -3.37
CA ILE A 155 -1.85 -16.73 -2.17
C ILE A 155 -3.27 -17.14 -1.82
N ILE A 156 -4.22 -16.20 -1.83
CA ILE A 156 -5.64 -16.45 -1.52
C ILE A 156 -6.24 -17.50 -2.46
N GLN A 157 -5.90 -17.44 -3.75
CA GLN A 157 -6.34 -18.40 -4.76
C GLN A 157 -5.51 -19.70 -4.77
N GLY A 158 -4.47 -19.80 -3.94
CA GLY A 158 -3.62 -20.98 -3.82
C GLY A 158 -2.71 -21.24 -5.02
N TRP A 159 -2.49 -20.23 -5.87
CA TRP A 159 -1.58 -20.34 -7.02
C TRP A 159 -0.12 -20.15 -6.64
N LYS A 160 0.15 -19.49 -5.52
CA LYS A 160 1.49 -19.26 -4.99
C LYS A 160 1.51 -19.39 -3.48
N THR A 161 2.69 -19.65 -2.94
CA THR A 161 2.96 -19.66 -1.51
C THR A 161 4.25 -18.91 -1.22
N ILE A 162 4.45 -18.55 0.04
CA ILE A 162 5.72 -18.03 0.52
C ILE A 162 6.71 -19.19 0.65
N GLU A 163 7.83 -19.11 -0.04
CA GLU A 163 8.80 -20.22 -0.16
C GLU A 163 9.85 -20.19 0.93
N ASN A 164 10.18 -19.00 1.44
CA ASN A 164 11.26 -18.83 2.41
C ASN A 164 11.07 -17.57 3.28
N PHE A 165 11.92 -17.48 4.30
CA PHE A 165 11.89 -16.39 5.28
C PHE A 165 12.12 -15.01 4.66
N ASP A 166 13.06 -14.88 3.71
CA ASP A 166 13.39 -13.59 3.11
C ASP A 166 12.23 -13.07 2.24
N GLN A 167 11.55 -13.97 1.53
CA GLN A 167 10.34 -13.66 0.78
C GLN A 167 9.20 -13.25 1.72
N MET A 168 9.00 -13.96 2.83
CA MET A 168 8.02 -13.58 3.86
C MET A 168 8.26 -12.14 4.35
N LEU A 169 9.51 -11.78 4.66
CA LEU A 169 9.87 -10.43 5.07
C LEU A 169 9.64 -9.41 3.95
N LYS A 170 9.89 -9.78 2.68
CA LYS A 170 9.63 -8.93 1.52
C LYS A 170 8.13 -8.62 1.40
N GLU A 171 7.25 -9.61 1.57
CA GLU A 171 5.80 -9.41 1.53
C GLU A 171 5.30 -8.54 2.69
N ILE A 172 5.75 -8.78 3.93
CA ILE A 172 5.42 -7.92 5.09
C ILE A 172 5.91 -6.48 4.86
N SER A 173 7.05 -6.30 4.20
CA SER A 173 7.59 -4.98 3.86
C SER A 173 6.81 -4.29 2.73
N ALA A 174 6.14 -5.06 1.87
CA ALA A 174 5.34 -4.55 0.77
C ALA A 174 3.99 -4.01 1.23
N LEU A 175 3.46 -4.48 2.36
CA LEU A 175 2.26 -3.96 2.99
C LEU A 175 2.30 -2.43 3.09
N GLU A 176 1.26 -1.81 2.55
CA GLU A 176 1.06 -0.37 2.55
C GLU A 176 0.96 0.17 3.99
N THR A 177 1.28 1.45 4.18
CA THR A 177 1.22 2.11 5.49
C THR A 177 0.18 3.23 5.46
N ASN A 178 -0.44 3.54 6.59
CA ASN A 178 -1.56 4.47 6.62
C ASN A 178 -1.14 5.92 6.35
N ASN A 179 0.16 6.23 6.37
CA ASN A 179 0.68 7.55 6.01
C ASN A 179 1.16 7.66 4.56
N GLU A 180 0.89 6.65 3.73
CA GLU A 180 1.13 6.66 2.29
C GLU A 180 -0.09 7.20 1.54
N VAL A 181 0.16 8.07 0.57
CA VAL A 181 -0.79 8.40 -0.50
C VAL A 181 -0.40 7.58 -1.72
N ILE A 182 -1.35 6.86 -2.28
CA ILE A 182 -1.17 5.95 -3.40
C ILE A 182 -1.99 6.47 -4.57
N LEU A 183 -1.33 6.70 -5.70
CA LEU A 183 -1.95 6.99 -6.98
C LEU A 183 -1.76 5.78 -7.88
N GLU A 184 -2.82 5.28 -8.48
CA GLU A 184 -2.75 4.04 -9.25
C GLU A 184 -3.75 3.98 -10.41
N LEU A 185 -3.39 3.22 -11.45
CA LEU A 185 -4.26 2.88 -12.57
C LEU A 185 -4.79 1.46 -12.41
N ASN A 186 -6.10 1.31 -12.23
CA ASN A 186 -6.79 0.04 -12.15
C ASN A 186 -7.48 -0.23 -13.50
N TYR A 187 -7.06 -1.28 -14.18
CA TYR A 187 -7.49 -1.59 -15.54
C TYR A 187 -7.80 -3.08 -15.69
N ALA A 188 -8.82 -3.38 -16.47
CA ALA A 188 -9.02 -4.73 -16.98
C ALA A 188 -7.96 -5.00 -18.05
N LYS A 189 -7.32 -6.17 -17.98
CA LYS A 189 -6.43 -6.61 -19.04
C LYS A 189 -7.26 -7.03 -20.24
N VAL A 190 -6.79 -6.68 -21.43
CA VAL A 190 -7.26 -7.33 -22.66
C VAL A 190 -6.67 -8.74 -22.67
N PRO A 191 -7.47 -9.81 -22.67
CA PRO A 191 -6.95 -11.16 -22.80
C PRO A 191 -6.18 -11.30 -24.11
N ASP A 192 -4.97 -11.83 -24.06
CA ASP A 192 -4.25 -12.20 -25.28
C ASP A 192 -5.00 -13.39 -25.91
N GLU A 193 -5.30 -13.36 -27.22
CA GLU A 193 -6.01 -14.44 -27.92
C GLU A 193 -5.26 -15.78 -27.84
N THR A 194 -3.96 -15.74 -27.53
CA THR A 194 -3.10 -16.90 -27.32
C THR A 194 -3.07 -17.41 -25.87
N SER A 195 -3.82 -16.78 -24.96
CA SER A 195 -3.83 -17.13 -23.54
C SER A 195 -4.36 -18.55 -23.32
N GLN A 196 -3.52 -19.41 -22.74
CA GLN A 196 -3.97 -20.72 -22.27
C GLN A 196 -4.97 -20.56 -21.12
N PRO A 197 -5.94 -21.47 -20.97
CA PRO A 197 -6.80 -21.48 -19.78
C PRO A 197 -5.95 -21.66 -18.51
N GLY A 198 -6.02 -20.69 -17.59
CA GLY A 198 -5.27 -20.68 -16.34
C GLY A 198 -4.90 -19.27 -15.87
N PRO A 199 -4.25 -19.13 -14.70
CA PRO A 199 -3.77 -17.84 -14.21
C PRO A 199 -2.65 -17.30 -15.10
N THR A 200 -2.68 -16.00 -15.38
CA THR A 200 -1.61 -15.29 -16.10
C THR A 200 -0.37 -15.14 -15.22
N LYS A 201 0.77 -14.78 -15.81
CA LYS A 201 2.01 -14.52 -15.06
C LYS A 201 1.83 -13.47 -13.95
N GLU A 202 1.05 -12.43 -14.23
CA GLU A 202 0.75 -11.38 -13.27
C GLU A 202 -0.20 -11.86 -12.17
N ASP A 203 -1.11 -12.80 -12.46
CA ASP A 203 -1.99 -13.39 -11.43
C ASP A 203 -1.20 -14.27 -10.44
N LEU A 204 0.03 -14.68 -10.82
CA LEU A 204 0.97 -15.40 -9.98
C LEU A 204 1.95 -14.46 -9.25
N GLU A 205 1.84 -13.14 -9.39
CA GLU A 205 2.71 -12.20 -8.68
C GLU A 205 2.30 -12.11 -7.21
N LEU A 206 3.30 -12.06 -6.33
CA LEU A 206 3.07 -11.70 -4.94
C LEU A 206 2.91 -10.18 -4.80
N LEU A 207 2.37 -9.72 -3.68
CA LEU A 207 2.14 -8.29 -3.42
C LEU A 207 3.40 -7.45 -3.65
N SER A 208 4.56 -7.92 -3.18
CA SER A 208 5.82 -7.21 -3.38
C SER A 208 6.22 -7.08 -4.85
N GLN A 209 5.90 -8.09 -5.66
CA GLN A 209 6.16 -8.13 -7.10
C GLN A 209 5.20 -7.23 -7.86
N ILE A 210 3.91 -7.25 -7.52
CA ILE A 210 2.88 -6.36 -8.06
C ILE A 210 3.28 -4.90 -7.83
N LYS A 211 3.63 -4.56 -6.58
CA LYS A 211 4.03 -3.20 -6.19
C LYS A 211 5.27 -2.75 -6.95
N GLU A 212 6.31 -3.60 -7.03
CA GLU A 212 7.55 -3.33 -7.76
C GLU A 212 7.28 -3.08 -9.25
N ARG A 213 6.50 -3.95 -9.91
CA ARG A 213 6.14 -3.81 -11.32
C ARG A 213 5.35 -2.52 -11.59
N ARG A 214 4.27 -2.27 -10.83
CA ARG A 214 3.41 -1.08 -11.03
C ARG A 214 4.15 0.23 -10.79
N LEU A 215 5.09 0.26 -9.84
CA LEU A 215 5.97 1.41 -9.64
C LEU A 215 6.93 1.60 -10.82
N ASN A 216 7.54 0.53 -11.32
CA ASN A 216 8.51 0.55 -12.42
C ASN A 216 7.87 0.96 -13.76
N GLU A 217 6.71 0.40 -14.11
CA GLU A 217 6.00 0.74 -15.34
C GLU A 217 5.31 2.11 -15.26
N GLY A 218 5.17 2.67 -14.05
CA GLY A 218 4.60 3.99 -13.81
C GLY A 218 3.07 4.03 -13.69
N SER A 219 2.41 2.87 -13.66
CA SER A 219 0.98 2.76 -13.37
C SER A 219 0.64 3.04 -11.90
N MET A 220 1.65 3.11 -11.04
CA MET A 220 1.54 3.46 -9.63
C MET A 220 2.59 4.48 -9.19
N ARG A 221 2.19 5.38 -8.29
CA ARG A 221 3.05 6.31 -7.56
C ARG A 221 2.66 6.29 -6.09
N ILE A 222 3.65 6.26 -5.21
CA ILE A 222 3.46 6.29 -3.77
C ILE A 222 4.33 7.40 -3.19
N PHE A 223 3.79 8.18 -2.26
CA PHE A 223 4.61 9.05 -1.43
C PHE A 223 4.08 9.07 -0.01
N ARG A 224 4.97 9.35 0.94
CA ARG A 224 4.67 9.40 2.37
C ARG A 224 4.33 10.80 2.83
N THR A 225 3.51 10.87 3.87
CA THR A 225 3.20 12.09 4.61
C THR A 225 3.51 11.91 6.09
N ASP A 226 3.49 13.02 6.83
CA ASP A 226 3.59 13.03 8.30
C ASP A 226 2.23 12.90 8.99
N TYR A 227 1.20 12.50 8.25
CA TYR A 227 -0.17 12.36 8.69
C TYR A 227 -0.70 10.98 8.30
N VAL A 228 -1.74 10.51 9.00
CA VAL A 228 -2.55 9.39 8.51
C VAL A 228 -3.40 9.91 7.34
N VAL A 229 -3.36 9.21 6.22
CA VAL A 229 -4.01 9.59 4.98
C VAL A 229 -5.41 9.00 4.94
N GLU A 230 -6.39 9.88 4.82
CA GLU A 230 -7.80 9.54 4.73
C GLU A 230 -8.36 9.94 3.35
N GLY A 231 -9.31 9.15 2.88
CA GLY A 231 -10.03 9.38 1.64
C GLY A 231 -9.59 8.51 0.46
N LEU A 232 -10.52 8.40 -0.48
CA LEU A 232 -10.39 7.69 -1.74
C LEU A 232 -11.16 8.49 -2.79
N LEU A 233 -10.49 8.88 -3.86
CA LEU A 233 -11.12 9.48 -5.03
C LEU A 233 -10.76 8.68 -6.28
N ARG A 234 -11.72 8.59 -7.19
CA ARG A 234 -11.59 7.82 -8.43
C ARG A 234 -12.07 8.65 -9.61
N LYS A 235 -11.41 8.50 -10.75
CA LYS A 235 -11.86 9.04 -12.05
C LYS A 235 -11.65 7.99 -13.13
N ILE A 236 -12.66 7.78 -13.96
CA ILE A 236 -12.57 6.86 -15.09
C ILE A 236 -12.09 7.65 -16.32
N VAL A 237 -11.17 7.05 -17.06
CA VAL A 237 -10.70 7.53 -18.36
C VAL A 237 -10.80 6.39 -19.38
N GLN A 238 -10.82 6.73 -20.65
CA GLN A 238 -10.86 5.76 -21.74
C GLN A 238 -9.47 5.55 -22.32
N ILE A 239 -9.06 4.30 -22.51
CA ILE A 239 -7.86 3.97 -23.27
C ILE A 239 -8.27 3.38 -24.61
N VAL A 240 -7.80 4.01 -25.69
CA VAL A 240 -8.06 3.58 -27.06
C VAL A 240 -6.74 3.13 -27.69
N PRO A 241 -6.62 1.83 -28.06
CA PRO A 241 -5.47 1.33 -28.81
C PRO A 241 -5.36 2.05 -30.16
N GLU A 242 -4.15 2.20 -30.71
CA GLU A 242 -4.01 2.69 -32.09
C GLU A 242 -4.65 1.67 -33.04
N THR A 243 -5.72 2.07 -33.73
CA THR A 243 -6.19 1.36 -34.92
C THR A 243 -5.12 1.49 -35.99
N ASN A 244 -4.48 0.37 -36.33
CA ASN A 244 -3.55 0.29 -37.43
C ASN A 244 -4.34 0.49 -38.75
N ASN A 245 -4.56 1.74 -39.15
CA ASN A 245 -5.19 2.11 -40.43
C ASN A 245 -4.22 1.85 -41.60
N ARG A 246 -3.84 0.59 -41.79
CA ARG A 246 -3.16 0.06 -42.97
C ARG A 246 -3.96 -1.12 -43.50
N GLN A 247 -5.06 -0.83 -44.19
CA GLN A 247 -5.61 -1.62 -45.30
C GLN A 247 -6.94 -1.01 -45.73
N GLU A 248 -6.89 0.09 -46.48
CA GLU A 248 -7.97 0.53 -47.38
C GLU A 248 -7.41 1.56 -48.37
N ARG A 249 -6.33 1.15 -49.06
CA ARG A 249 -5.89 1.72 -50.33
C ARG A 249 -5.19 0.61 -51.09
N GLU A 250 -5.97 -0.18 -51.82
CA GLU A 250 -5.64 -0.76 -53.12
C GLU A 250 -6.91 -1.33 -53.75
#